data_AF-A0A7V2EFU8-F1
#
_entry.id   AF-A0A7V2EFU8-F1
#
_cell.length_a   1.000
_cell.length_b   1.000
_cell.length_c   1.000
_cell.angle_alpha   90.00
_cell.angle_beta   90.00
_cell.angle_gamma   90.00
#
_symmetry.space_group_name_H-M   'P 1'
#
loop_
_entity.id
_entity.type
_entity.pdbx_description
1 polymer ?
#
loop_
_entity_poly.entity_id
_entity_poly.type
_entity_poly.pdbx_seq_one_letter_code
_entity_poly.pdbx_strand_id
1 'polypeptide(L)'
;MFGIGTSELLIILLIALLVFGPKEIPKIARTLGRGMRELQRAKEELRQTIYTEIEDEEGETTPKVLENKETETNKDTKGVDSTSDNTDIKA
;
A
#
# COMPACT_ATOMS: atom_id res chain seq x y z
N MET A 1 20.51 -9.35 25.23
CA MET A 1 20.06 -8.52 26.38
C MET A 1 19.22 -7.34 25.89
N PHE A 2 18.08 -7.60 25.26
CA PHE A 2 17.06 -6.61 24.93
C PHE A 2 15.72 -7.35 24.90
N GLY A 3 15.21 -7.67 26.09
CA GLY A 3 13.95 -8.36 26.30
C GLY A 3 12.78 -7.38 26.37
N ILE A 4 12.70 -6.42 25.44
CA ILE A 4 11.51 -5.57 25.35
C ILE A 4 10.47 -6.39 24.60
N GLY A 5 9.55 -6.98 25.36
CA GLY A 5 8.40 -7.66 24.81
C GLY A 5 7.37 -6.67 24.29
N THR A 6 6.35 -7.21 23.63
CA THR A 6 5.19 -6.44 23.18
C THR A 6 4.47 -5.75 24.35
N SER A 7 4.49 -6.35 25.55
CA SER A 7 3.91 -5.80 26.77
C SER A 7 4.62 -4.53 27.25
N GLU A 8 5.96 -4.55 27.33
CA GLU A 8 6.75 -3.39 27.72
C GLU A 8 6.61 -2.24 26.70
N LEU A 9 6.60 -2.58 25.41
CA LEU A 9 6.37 -1.60 24.34
C LEU A 9 4.99 -0.93 24.46
N LEU A 10 3.94 -1.69 24.80
CA LEU A 10 2.59 -1.14 24.99
C LEU A 10 2.52 -0.17 26.18
N ILE A 11 3.22 -0.45 27.28
CA ILE A 11 3.28 0.46 28.44
C ILE A 11 3.97 1.77 28.06
N ILE A 12 5.10 1.69 27.37
CA ILE A 12 5.83 2.88 26.90
C ILE A 12 4.95 3.69 25.94
N LEU A 13 4.27 3.01 25.01
CA LEU A 13 3.34 3.65 24.08
C LEU A 13 2.20 4.34 24.83
N LEU A 14 1.62 3.72 25.86
CA LEU A 14 0.56 4.32 26.65
C LEU A 14 1.03 5.59 27.37
N ILE A 15 2.23 5.57 27.96
CA ILE A 15 2.82 6.77 28.58
C ILE A 15 3.06 7.86 27.54
N ALA A 16 3.62 7.52 26.38
CA ALA A 16 3.82 8.47 25.29
C ALA A 16 2.49 9.07 24.80
N LEU A 17 1.43 8.26 24.72
CA LEU A 17 0.08 8.70 24.38
C LEU A 17 -0.54 9.62 25.44
N LEU A 18 -0.19 9.48 26.72
CA LEU A 18 -0.63 10.40 27.77
C LEU A 18 0.09 11.75 27.68
N VAL A 19 1.39 11.74 27.38
CA VAL A 19 2.21 12.95 27.25
C VAL A 19 1.86 13.73 25.98
N PHE A 20 1.83 13.05 24.84
CA PHE A 20 1.61 13.68 23.53
C PHE A 20 0.16 13.65 23.05
N GLY A 21 -0.67 12.75 23.60
CA GLY A 21 -2.05 12.55 23.18
C GLY A 21 -2.21 11.51 22.07
N PRO A 22 -3.32 10.73 22.07
CA PRO A 22 -3.59 9.72 21.03
C PRO A 22 -3.90 10.29 19.65
N LYS A 23 -4.19 11.59 19.57
CA LYS A 23 -4.46 12.29 18.31
C LYS A 23 -3.18 12.73 17.59
N GLU A 24 -2.06 12.90 18.29
CA GLU A 24 -0.81 13.38 17.69
C GLU A 24 -0.06 12.28 16.93
N ILE A 25 0.00 11.05 17.45
CA ILE A 25 0.59 9.89 16.75
C ILE A 25 0.04 9.73 15.31
N PRO A 26 -1.30 9.62 15.07
CA PRO A 26 -1.83 9.47 13.71
C PRO A 26 -1.67 10.73 12.87
N LYS A 27 -1.63 11.92 13.47
CA LYS A 27 -1.43 13.19 12.77
C LYS A 27 0.00 13.31 12.22
N ILE A 28 1.00 12.98 13.04
CA ILE A 28 2.40 12.91 12.63
C ILE A 28 2.58 11.81 11.58
N ALA A 29 2.03 10.61 11.81
CA ALA A 29 2.11 9.50 10.85
C ALA A 29 1.48 9.85 9.49
N ARG A 30 0.35 10.56 9.46
CA ARG A 30 -0.26 11.03 8.20
C ARG A 30 0.61 12.04 7.47
N THR A 31 1.23 12.95 8.21
CA THR A 31 2.11 13.99 7.64
C THR A 31 3.39 13.36 7.08
N LEU A 32 4.05 12.52 7.87
CA LEU A 32 5.21 11.74 7.44
C LEU A 32 4.86 10.81 6.28
N GLY A 33 3.71 10.16 6.30
CA GLY A 33 3.26 9.27 5.22
C GLY A 33 3.05 9.98 3.89
N ARG A 34 2.48 11.19 3.93
CA ARG A 34 2.37 12.06 2.73
C ARG A 34 3.75 12.45 2.21
N GLY A 35 4.63 12.92 3.10
CA GLY A 35 6.02 13.25 2.75
C GLY A 35 6.76 12.05 2.15
N MET A 36 6.71 10.88 2.78
CA MET A 36 7.32 9.66 2.24
C MET A 36 6.79 9.29 0.85
N ARG A 37 5.49 9.51 0.59
CA ARG A 37 4.91 9.26 -0.74
C ARG A 37 5.41 10.24 -1.79
N GLU A 38 5.55 11.50 -1.44
CA GLU A 38 6.14 12.53 -2.32
C GLU A 38 7.61 12.24 -2.58
N LEU A 39 8.37 11.86 -1.55
CA LEU A 39 9.75 11.42 -1.67
C LEU A 39 9.88 10.20 -2.58
N GLN A 40 8.96 9.23 -2.49
CA GLN A 40 8.96 8.05 -3.36
C GLN A 40 8.70 8.42 -4.82
N ARG A 41 7.79 9.37 -5.09
CA ARG A 41 7.52 9.88 -6.44
C ARG A 41 8.72 10.62 -7.02
N ALA A 42 9.31 11.53 -6.24
CA ALA A 42 10.51 12.25 -6.64
C ALA A 42 11.67 11.28 -6.93
N LYS A 43 11.85 10.25 -6.09
CA LYS A 43 12.84 9.19 -6.35
C LYS A 43 12.60 8.44 -7.66
N GLU A 44 11.34 8.19 -8.02
CA GLU A 44 10.98 7.52 -9.27
C GLU A 44 11.25 8.41 -10.49
N GLU A 45 10.88 9.69 -10.42
CA GLU A 45 11.17 10.68 -11.47
C GLU A 45 12.67 10.88 -11.68
N LEU A 46 13.44 10.93 -10.59
CA LEU A 46 14.90 11.01 -10.63
C LEU A 46 15.52 9.74 -11.24
N ARG A 47 15.00 8.56 -10.90
CA ARG A 47 15.42 7.30 -11.53
C ARG A 47 15.17 7.36 -13.03
N GLN A 48 13.95 7.69 -13.45
CA GLN A 48 13.60 7.76 -14.87
C GLN A 48 14.49 8.74 -15.63
N THR A 49 14.73 9.93 -15.08
CA THR A 49 15.62 10.94 -15.70
C THR A 49 17.06 10.43 -15.83
N ILE A 50 17.60 9.79 -14.78
CA ILE A 50 18.97 9.25 -14.81
C ILE A 50 19.08 8.05 -15.77
N TYR A 51 18.08 7.18 -15.84
CA TYR A 51 18.08 6.08 -16.81
C TYR A 51 17.97 6.60 -18.24
N THR A 52 17.09 7.58 -18.52
CA THR A 52 16.96 8.17 -19.86
C THR A 52 18.24 8.89 -20.32
N GLU A 53 19.04 9.43 -19.39
CA GLU A 53 20.31 10.09 -19.73
C GLU A 53 21.50 9.10 -19.80
N ILE A 54 21.37 7.90 -19.25
CA ILE A 54 22.38 6.83 -19.35
C ILE A 54 22.06 5.87 -20.52
N GLU A 55 20.83 5.82 -21.02
CA GLU A 55 20.40 4.91 -22.09
C GLU A 55 20.93 5.29 -23.49
N ASP A 56 21.61 6.43 -23.62
CA ASP A 56 22.45 6.76 -24.78
C ASP A 56 23.84 6.07 -24.75
N GLU A 57 24.23 5.45 -23.63
CA GLU A 57 25.43 4.59 -23.52
C GLU A 57 25.12 3.28 -22.72
N GLU A 58 24.64 2.27 -23.44
CA GLU A 58 24.71 0.83 -23.13
C GLU A 58 23.97 0.26 -21.89
N GLY A 59 23.00 -0.64 -22.15
CA GLY A 59 23.00 -1.98 -21.54
C GLY A 59 22.16 -2.23 -20.28
N GLU A 60 20.93 -2.70 -20.51
CA GLU A 60 20.13 -3.65 -19.71
C GLU A 60 20.50 -3.90 -18.22
N THR A 61 19.62 -3.52 -17.28
CA THR A 61 19.17 -4.43 -16.20
C THR A 61 17.79 -3.99 -15.66
N THR A 62 16.73 -4.63 -16.15
CA THR A 62 15.43 -4.64 -15.47
C THR A 62 15.38 -5.78 -14.45
N PRO A 63 14.80 -5.53 -13.27
CA PRO A 63 13.93 -6.52 -12.66
C PRO A 63 12.49 -5.98 -12.67
N LYS A 64 11.73 -6.40 -13.68
CA LYS A 64 10.27 -6.40 -13.63
C LYS A 64 9.84 -7.54 -12.71
N VAL A 65 9.57 -7.27 -11.43
CA VAL A 65 8.97 -8.26 -10.53
C VAL A 65 8.01 -7.56 -9.56
N LEU A 66 6.71 -7.67 -9.89
CA LEU A 66 5.52 -7.60 -9.02
C LEU A 66 5.15 -6.18 -8.55
N GLU A 67 3.93 -5.69 -8.76
CA GLU A 67 2.72 -6.23 -8.13
C GLU A 67 1.47 -5.70 -8.85
N ASN A 68 0.80 -6.61 -9.57
CA ASN A 68 -0.58 -6.44 -9.97
C ASN A 68 -1.40 -6.72 -8.71
N LYS A 69 -1.93 -5.67 -8.07
CA LYS A 69 -3.05 -5.84 -7.15
C LYS A 69 -4.13 -4.83 -7.47
N GLU A 70 -4.92 -5.22 -8.46
CA GLU A 70 -6.32 -4.85 -8.56
C GLU A 70 -6.96 -5.04 -7.19
N THR A 71 -7.46 -3.96 -6.61
CA THR A 71 -8.58 -4.04 -5.67
C THR A 71 -9.43 -2.79 -5.89
N GLU A 72 -10.08 -2.77 -7.03
CA GLU A 72 -11.33 -2.04 -7.19
C GLU A 72 -12.33 -2.65 -6.19
N THR A 73 -12.66 -1.93 -5.12
CA THR A 73 -13.87 -2.22 -4.34
C THR A 73 -14.95 -1.27 -4.82
N ASN A 74 -15.51 -1.56 -5.98
CA ASN A 74 -16.71 -0.88 -6.46
C ASN A 74 -17.93 -1.55 -5.82
N LYS A 75 -18.49 -0.88 -4.80
CA LYS A 75 -19.83 -1.18 -4.29
C LYS A 75 -20.83 -0.54 -5.24
N ASP A 76 -21.48 -1.35 -6.06
CA ASP A 76 -22.79 -1.01 -6.58
C ASP A 76 -23.64 -2.28 -6.70
N THR A 77 -24.60 -2.37 -5.79
CA THR A 77 -25.70 -3.31 -5.79
C THR A 77 -26.68 -2.96 -6.90
N LYS A 78 -26.76 -3.80 -7.94
CA LYS A 78 -27.90 -3.96 -8.85
C LYS A 78 -27.62 -5.23 -9.65
N GLY A 79 -28.19 -6.36 -9.30
CA GLY A 79 -29.58 -6.66 -9.63
C GLY A 79 -29.64 -6.97 -11.13
N VAL A 80 -29.58 -8.26 -11.50
CA VAL A 80 -30.18 -8.84 -12.70
C VAL A 80 -30.12 -10.36 -12.56
N ASP A 81 -31.26 -10.96 -12.90
CA ASP A 81 -31.55 -12.36 -13.14
C ASP A 81 -30.37 -13.20 -13.66
N SER A 82 -30.12 -14.31 -12.97
CA SER A 82 -29.55 -15.49 -13.59
C SER A 82 -30.67 -16.47 -13.87
N THR A 83 -31.00 -16.54 -15.16
CA THR A 83 -31.49 -17.72 -15.85
C THR A 83 -30.75 -18.96 -15.38
N SER A 84 -31.48 -19.78 -14.62
CA SER A 84 -31.26 -21.19 -14.28
C SER A 84 -32.58 -21.87 -14.64
N ASP A 85 -32.68 -23.04 -15.23
CA ASP A 85 -31.72 -24.07 -15.55
C ASP A 85 -32.28 -24.85 -16.74
N ASN A 86 -31.35 -25.49 -17.43
CA ASN A 86 -31.59 -26.49 -18.45
C ASN A 86 -32.26 -27.72 -17.83
N THR A 87 -33.56 -27.95 -18.10
CA THR A 87 -34.26 -29.20 -17.78
C THR A 87 -35.16 -29.62 -18.94
N ASP A 88 -34.54 -29.91 -20.09
CA ASP A 88 -35.13 -30.78 -21.12
C ASP A 88 -34.47 -32.15 -21.05
N ILE A 89 -34.94 -32.97 -20.09
CA ILE A 89 -34.73 -34.42 -20.09
C ILE A 89 -36.07 -35.09 -19.74
N LYS A 90 -36.76 -35.53 -20.80
CA LYS A 90 -37.70 -36.66 -20.86
C LYS A 90 -39.08 -36.50 -20.20
N ALA A 91 -40.10 -36.36 -21.04
CA ALA A 91 -41.39 -37.06 -20.93
C ALA A 91 -41.95 -37.28 -22.34
#